data_AF-A0A1I4LWW7-F1
#
_entry.id   AF-A0A1I4LWW7-F1
#
_cell.length_a   1.000
_cell.length_b   1.000
_cell.length_c   1.000
_cell.angle_alpha   90.00
_cell.angle_beta   90.00
_cell.angle_gamma   90.00
#
_symmetry.space_group_name_H-M   'P 1'
#
loop_
_entity.id
_entity.type
_entity.pdbx_description
1 polymer ?
#
loop_
_entity_poly.entity_id
_entity_poly.type
_entity_poly.pdbx_seq_one_letter_code
_entity_poly.pdbx_strand_id
1 'polypeptide(L)'
;MGALRFIAGGLALTLTMVASADEVIVDDLIVQSSMCVGADCVDGEDFDFDTLRLKSPTPQIHFWDTSNSASFPSEDWSMGITDGGMASRTSFFIRSETASQDVLVISPDGDVALGTGAELVEGAVSVGNLGSERRVSHVADAVNDTDAVNLRQFEAFQTTAEAATQQDIEALNNRLDGFEARMAALLDRLDRVADKVAQTQAIDQDGDPWH
;
A
#
# COMPACT_ATOMS: atom_id res chain seq x y z
N MET A 1 101.19 -0.45 -3.80
CA MET A 1 100.23 -1.31 -4.51
C MET A 1 99.55 -2.21 -3.48
N GLY A 2 98.22 -2.15 -3.38
CA GLY A 2 97.43 -2.93 -2.41
C GLY A 2 96.10 -2.24 -2.12
N ALA A 3 95.08 -2.60 -2.90
CA ALA A 3 93.76 -1.97 -3.03
C ALA A 3 92.85 -2.24 -1.79
N LEU A 4 92.07 -1.25 -1.34
CA LEU A 4 90.63 -1.08 -1.58
C LEU A 4 89.72 -1.96 -0.70
N ARG A 5 88.75 -1.34 0.01
CA ARG A 5 87.29 -1.61 -0.12
C ARG A 5 86.45 -0.80 0.88
N PHE A 6 85.62 0.06 0.33
CA PHE A 6 84.44 0.63 1.01
C PHE A 6 83.38 -0.46 1.15
N ILE A 7 82.79 -0.61 2.35
CA ILE A 7 81.60 -1.41 2.57
C ILE A 7 80.41 -0.46 2.66
N ALA A 8 79.57 -0.45 1.63
CA ALA A 8 78.27 0.20 1.65
C ALA A 8 77.26 -0.76 2.28
N GLY A 9 76.79 -0.45 3.49
CA GLY A 9 75.70 -1.16 4.15
C GLY A 9 74.36 -0.66 3.61
N GLY A 10 73.70 -1.45 2.76
CA GLY A 10 72.36 -1.18 2.27
C GLY A 10 71.30 -1.55 3.32
N LEU A 11 70.52 -0.56 3.75
CA LEU A 11 69.32 -0.73 4.58
C LEU A 11 68.20 -1.29 3.69
N ALA A 12 67.93 -2.59 3.78
CA ALA A 12 66.83 -3.24 3.07
C ALA A 12 65.50 -2.89 3.75
N LEU A 13 64.75 -1.97 3.14
CA LEU A 13 63.38 -1.63 3.52
C LEU A 13 62.47 -2.79 3.10
N THR A 14 62.06 -3.64 4.05
CA THR A 14 61.13 -4.74 3.78
C THR A 14 59.75 -4.19 3.53
N LEU A 15 59.35 -4.09 2.26
CA LEU A 15 57.99 -3.78 1.85
C LEU A 15 57.10 -5.00 2.20
N THR A 16 56.32 -4.92 3.27
CA THR A 16 55.28 -5.92 3.56
C THR A 16 54.17 -5.79 2.54
N MET A 17 54.16 -6.66 1.54
CA MET A 17 53.00 -6.82 0.65
C MET A 17 51.94 -7.59 1.43
N VAL A 18 50.75 -7.01 1.59
CA VAL A 18 49.59 -7.74 2.09
C VAL A 18 49.16 -8.69 0.98
N ALA A 19 49.30 -10.00 1.18
CA ALA A 19 48.71 -10.99 0.29
C ALA A 19 47.23 -11.11 0.63
N SER A 20 46.33 -10.73 -0.28
CA SER A 20 44.92 -11.09 -0.20
C SER A 20 44.76 -12.51 -0.73
N ALA A 21 44.65 -13.48 0.16
CA ALA A 21 44.27 -14.84 -0.20
C ALA A 21 42.83 -15.05 0.26
N ASP A 22 41.94 -15.35 -0.68
CA ASP A 22 40.56 -15.74 -0.37
C ASP A 22 40.54 -17.21 0.07
N GLU A 23 39.70 -17.53 1.06
CA GLU A 23 39.44 -18.91 1.44
C GLU A 23 38.34 -19.48 0.56
N VAL A 24 38.66 -20.55 -0.17
CA VAL A 24 37.72 -21.28 -1.03
C VAL A 24 37.53 -22.67 -0.47
N ILE A 25 36.32 -22.95 0.03
CA ILE A 25 35.91 -24.28 0.45
C ILE A 25 35.25 -24.96 -0.76
N VAL A 26 35.89 -25.99 -1.31
CA VAL A 26 35.46 -26.70 -2.53
C VAL A 26 34.34 -27.73 -2.23
N ASP A 27 33.93 -27.83 -0.97
CA ASP A 27 32.90 -28.74 -0.46
C ASP A 27 31.99 -27.99 0.52
N ASP A 28 31.02 -28.67 1.12
CA ASP A 28 30.08 -28.09 2.08
C ASP A 28 30.78 -27.58 3.36
N LEU A 29 30.50 -26.33 3.75
CA LEU A 29 30.91 -25.78 5.04
C LEU A 29 29.81 -26.00 6.09
N ILE A 30 30.10 -26.83 7.09
CA ILE A 30 29.21 -27.06 8.24
C ILE A 30 29.79 -26.38 9.48
N VAL A 31 29.12 -25.34 9.97
CA VAL A 31 29.43 -24.68 11.24
C VAL A 31 28.47 -25.20 12.31
N GLN A 32 28.98 -25.93 13.31
CA GLN A 32 28.12 -26.62 14.31
C GLN A 32 27.53 -25.69 15.39
N SER A 33 28.15 -24.53 15.63
CA SER A 33 27.69 -23.56 16.64
C SER A 33 27.24 -22.28 15.97
N SER A 34 28.12 -21.27 15.91
CA SER A 34 27.77 -19.96 15.40
C SER A 34 28.82 -19.41 14.44
N MET A 35 28.37 -18.62 13.47
CA MET A 35 29.23 -17.92 12.52
C MET A 35 29.01 -16.40 12.67
N CYS A 36 30.09 -15.63 12.76
CA CYS A 36 30.02 -14.18 12.58
C CYS A 36 30.66 -13.80 11.25
N VAL A 37 29.96 -12.98 10.46
CA VAL A 37 30.45 -12.43 9.20
C VAL A 37 30.31 -10.92 9.22
N GLY A 38 31.41 -10.21 8.92
CA GLY A 38 31.44 -8.76 8.83
C GLY A 38 32.63 -8.13 9.56
N ALA A 39 32.90 -6.86 9.27
CA ALA A 39 34.08 -6.15 9.77
C ALA A 39 34.06 -5.93 11.29
N ASP A 40 32.88 -6.01 11.91
CA ASP A 40 32.69 -5.75 13.35
C ASP A 40 32.63 -7.06 14.18
N CYS A 41 32.91 -8.21 13.56
CA CYS A 41 33.13 -9.48 14.27
C CYS A 41 34.43 -9.41 15.08
N VAL A 42 34.47 -10.04 16.25
CA VAL A 42 35.65 -10.02 17.15
C VAL A 42 35.98 -11.41 17.65
N ASP A 43 37.27 -11.68 17.87
CA ASP A 43 37.72 -12.96 18.40
C ASP A 43 37.21 -13.18 19.84
N GLY A 44 36.69 -14.38 20.11
CA GLY A 44 36.11 -14.75 21.40
C GLY A 44 34.75 -14.11 21.72
N GLU A 45 33.96 -13.66 20.73
CA GLU A 45 32.63 -13.12 20.98
C GLU A 45 31.62 -14.16 21.48
N ASP A 46 30.74 -13.73 22.38
CA ASP A 46 29.65 -14.55 22.90
C ASP A 46 28.42 -14.43 21.99
N PHE A 47 27.96 -15.56 21.46
CA PHE A 47 26.85 -15.65 20.51
C PHE A 47 25.48 -15.82 21.15
N ASP A 48 25.40 -16.05 22.46
CA ASP A 48 24.15 -16.40 23.15
C ASP A 48 23.39 -17.52 22.39
N PHE A 49 22.23 -17.21 21.80
CA PHE A 49 21.44 -18.14 20.99
C PHE A 49 21.56 -17.93 19.47
N ASP A 50 22.37 -16.98 19.00
CA ASP A 50 22.48 -16.67 17.58
C ASP A 50 23.33 -17.71 16.83
N THR A 51 22.76 -18.31 15.78
CA THR A 51 23.49 -19.22 14.88
C THR A 51 24.33 -18.47 13.83
N LEU A 52 23.85 -17.31 13.38
CA LEU A 52 24.56 -16.46 12.41
C LEU A 52 24.40 -14.99 12.82
N ARG A 53 25.53 -14.28 12.92
CA ARG A 53 25.57 -12.83 13.09
C ARG A 53 26.19 -12.17 11.87
N LEU A 54 25.50 -11.20 11.31
CA LEU A 54 26.06 -10.29 10.31
C LEU A 54 26.36 -8.96 11.00
N LYS A 55 27.64 -8.62 11.15
CA LYS A 55 28.08 -7.43 11.91
C LYS A 55 28.78 -6.42 11.00
N SER A 56 28.00 -5.45 10.54
CA SER A 56 28.45 -4.22 9.89
C SER A 56 27.40 -3.13 10.12
N PRO A 57 27.66 -1.85 9.78
CA PRO A 57 26.63 -0.80 9.84
C PRO A 57 25.43 -1.06 8.91
N THR A 58 25.64 -1.76 7.80
CA THR A 58 24.61 -2.08 6.79
C THR A 58 24.73 -3.53 6.30
N PRO A 59 24.41 -4.52 7.15
CA PRO A 59 24.62 -5.92 6.81
C PRO A 59 23.65 -6.36 5.72
N GLN A 60 24.19 -7.02 4.69
CA GLN A 60 23.43 -7.44 3.51
C GLN A 60 23.80 -8.86 3.11
N ILE A 61 22.82 -9.55 2.54
CA ILE A 61 22.98 -10.82 1.84
C ILE A 61 22.58 -10.56 0.40
N HIS A 62 23.48 -10.85 -0.54
CA HIS A 62 23.19 -10.77 -1.95
C HIS A 62 22.94 -12.16 -2.54
N PHE A 63 21.91 -12.26 -3.35
CA PHE A 63 21.56 -13.41 -4.17
C PHE A 63 21.91 -13.09 -5.61
N TRP A 64 23.08 -13.55 -6.04
CA TRP A 64 23.61 -13.33 -7.38
C TRP A 64 23.17 -14.46 -8.30
N ASP A 65 22.28 -14.15 -9.24
CA ASP A 65 21.82 -15.09 -10.24
C ASP A 65 22.79 -15.12 -11.43
N THR A 66 23.63 -16.16 -11.45
CA THR A 66 24.62 -16.35 -12.53
C THR A 66 24.03 -16.90 -13.84
N SER A 67 22.72 -17.11 -13.89
CA SER A 67 22.04 -17.62 -15.09
C SER A 67 22.24 -16.70 -16.29
N ASN A 68 22.63 -17.27 -17.42
CA ASN A 68 22.92 -16.51 -18.66
C ASN A 68 22.21 -17.08 -19.89
N SER A 69 21.26 -18.00 -19.68
CA SER A 69 20.46 -18.60 -20.74
C SER A 69 19.05 -18.01 -20.73
N ALA A 70 18.42 -17.89 -21.90
CA ALA A 70 17.03 -17.40 -22.00
C ALA A 70 15.98 -18.29 -21.30
N SER A 71 16.36 -19.50 -20.85
CA SER A 71 15.46 -20.41 -20.13
C SER A 71 15.38 -20.15 -18.64
N PHE A 72 16.29 -19.34 -18.10
CA PHE A 72 16.30 -18.95 -16.69
C PHE A 72 16.32 -17.43 -16.62
N PRO A 73 15.42 -16.79 -15.85
CA PRO A 73 15.56 -15.37 -15.52
C PRO A 73 16.95 -15.11 -14.92
N SER A 74 17.47 -13.89 -15.08
CA SER A 74 18.74 -13.44 -14.48
C SER A 74 18.42 -12.32 -13.49
N GLU A 75 17.74 -12.69 -12.41
CA GLU A 75 17.22 -11.73 -11.44
C GLU A 75 18.10 -11.73 -10.19
N ASP A 76 18.84 -10.64 -9.99
CA ASP A 76 19.64 -10.43 -8.80
C ASP A 76 18.81 -9.78 -7.71
N TRP A 77 18.97 -10.28 -6.48
CA TRP A 77 18.27 -9.78 -5.32
C TRP A 77 19.24 -9.49 -4.18
N SER A 78 18.88 -8.56 -3.32
CA SER A 78 19.54 -8.38 -2.04
C SER A 78 18.50 -8.24 -0.94
N MET A 79 18.91 -8.63 0.26
CA MET A 79 18.17 -8.32 1.47
C MET A 79 19.15 -7.82 2.52
N GLY A 80 18.67 -6.97 3.41
CA GLY A 80 19.53 -6.47 4.47
C GLY A 80 18.85 -5.51 5.39
N ILE A 81 19.67 -4.98 6.29
CA ILE A 81 19.30 -3.88 7.17
C ILE A 81 20.17 -2.70 6.76
N THR A 82 19.55 -1.55 6.57
CA THR A 82 20.27 -0.30 6.41
C THR A 82 19.97 0.58 7.61
N ASP A 83 21.00 1.21 8.19
CA ASP A 83 20.84 2.25 9.20
C ASP A 83 20.41 3.59 8.58
N GLY A 84 20.38 3.67 7.24
CA GLY A 84 19.88 4.83 6.51
C GLY A 84 20.85 6.01 6.46
N GLY A 85 22.17 5.77 6.51
CA GLY A 85 23.19 6.83 6.56
C GLY A 85 22.82 8.14 5.84
N MET A 86 22.84 9.28 6.53
CA MET A 86 22.51 10.68 6.14
C MET A 86 21.28 10.99 5.24
N ALA A 87 20.68 10.06 4.51
CA ALA A 87 19.63 10.33 3.52
C ALA A 87 18.57 9.24 3.36
N SER A 88 18.59 8.15 4.14
CA SER A 88 17.56 7.09 4.09
C SER A 88 17.03 6.76 5.49
N ARG A 89 15.84 6.18 5.58
CA ARG A 89 15.30 5.70 6.87
C ARG A 89 15.92 4.35 7.19
N THR A 90 16.26 4.12 8.45
CA THR A 90 16.64 2.79 8.94
C THR A 90 15.55 1.80 8.53
N SER A 91 15.89 0.66 7.93
CA SER A 91 14.89 -0.30 7.48
C SER A 91 15.47 -1.69 7.23
N PHE A 92 14.62 -2.71 7.38
CA PHE A 92 14.82 -4.01 6.74
C PHE A 92 14.26 -3.94 5.33
N PHE A 93 15.00 -4.44 4.34
CA PHE A 93 14.57 -4.40 2.95
C PHE A 93 14.83 -5.71 2.20
N ILE A 94 14.03 -5.91 1.14
CA ILE A 94 14.30 -6.83 0.04
C ILE A 94 14.26 -6.00 -1.23
N ARG A 95 15.32 -6.08 -2.03
CA ARG A 95 15.51 -5.31 -3.25
C ARG A 95 15.75 -6.24 -4.43
N SER A 96 15.14 -5.90 -5.56
CA SER A 96 15.60 -6.41 -6.85
C SER A 96 16.74 -5.51 -7.31
N GLU A 97 17.94 -6.08 -7.36
CA GLU A 97 19.13 -5.37 -7.87
C GLU A 97 19.03 -5.18 -9.38
N THR A 98 18.47 -6.18 -10.10
CA THR A 98 18.17 -6.08 -11.54
C THR A 98 17.27 -4.90 -11.87
N ALA A 99 16.20 -4.68 -11.10
CA ALA A 99 15.30 -3.55 -11.28
C ALA A 99 15.76 -2.27 -10.54
N SER A 100 16.80 -2.38 -9.69
CA SER A 100 17.27 -1.32 -8.79
C SER A 100 16.15 -0.71 -7.95
N GLN A 101 15.24 -1.55 -7.43
CA GLN A 101 14.06 -1.12 -6.69
C GLN A 101 13.80 -2.01 -5.47
N ASP A 102 13.42 -1.36 -4.37
CA ASP A 102 12.93 -2.07 -3.20
C ASP A 102 11.56 -2.70 -3.49
N VAL A 103 11.40 -3.95 -3.08
CA VAL A 103 10.18 -4.74 -3.25
C VAL A 103 9.47 -4.94 -1.92
N LEU A 104 10.23 -4.96 -0.82
CA LEU A 104 9.72 -4.91 0.54
C LEU A 104 10.60 -3.96 1.35
N VAL A 105 9.99 -3.05 2.09
CA VAL A 105 10.67 -2.23 3.09
C VAL A 105 9.85 -2.24 4.36
N ILE A 106 10.50 -2.48 5.50
CA ILE A 106 9.91 -2.44 6.83
C ILE A 106 10.73 -1.46 7.68
N SER A 107 10.09 -0.42 8.20
CA SER A 107 10.74 0.54 9.09
C SER A 107 10.70 0.07 10.56
N PRO A 108 11.60 0.57 11.43
CA PRO A 108 11.53 0.36 12.87
C PRO A 108 10.23 0.86 13.52
N ASP A 109 9.55 1.81 12.88
CA ASP A 109 8.29 2.38 13.35
C ASP A 109 7.09 1.48 13.01
N GLY A 110 7.30 0.41 12.24
CA GLY A 110 6.25 -0.52 11.81
C GLY A 110 5.61 -0.18 10.47
N ASP A 111 6.10 0.83 9.76
CA ASP A 111 5.65 1.18 8.41
C ASP A 111 6.08 0.10 7.41
N VAL A 112 5.21 -0.28 6.49
CA VAL A 112 5.50 -1.31 5.48
C VAL A 112 5.24 -0.78 4.08
N ALA A 113 6.22 -0.90 3.19
CA ALA A 113 6.05 -0.72 1.75
C ALA A 113 6.16 -2.08 1.06
N LEU A 114 5.10 -2.51 0.38
CA LEU A 114 4.99 -3.81 -0.26
C LEU A 114 4.76 -3.67 -1.76
N GLY A 115 5.69 -4.21 -2.53
CA GLY A 115 5.71 -4.18 -3.98
C GLY A 115 6.79 -3.24 -4.52
N THR A 116 7.29 -3.56 -5.71
CA THR A 116 8.38 -2.87 -6.41
C THR A 116 8.14 -1.35 -6.49
N GLY A 117 9.00 -0.56 -5.84
CA GLY A 117 8.89 0.91 -5.81
C GLY A 117 7.70 1.46 -5.01
N ALA A 118 7.09 0.66 -4.12
CA ALA A 118 6.12 1.17 -3.16
C ALA A 118 6.77 2.18 -2.22
N GLU A 119 6.03 3.23 -1.86
CA GLU A 119 6.50 4.27 -0.94
C GLU A 119 6.15 3.91 0.51
N LEU A 120 7.06 4.16 1.45
CA LEU A 120 6.76 4.05 2.88
C LEU A 120 5.79 5.16 3.31
N VAL A 121 4.69 4.76 3.93
CA VAL A 121 3.68 5.67 4.48
C VAL A 121 3.58 5.44 5.98
N GLU A 122 3.65 6.53 6.75
CA GLU A 122 3.61 6.49 8.22
C GLU A 122 2.31 5.82 8.73
N GLY A 123 2.47 4.82 9.58
CA GLY A 123 1.38 4.07 10.21
C GLY A 123 0.59 3.18 9.24
N ALA A 124 1.13 2.86 8.05
CA ALA A 124 0.40 2.13 7.02
C ALA A 124 1.19 0.99 6.40
N VAL A 125 0.43 0.03 5.84
CA VAL A 125 0.92 -0.90 4.83
C VAL A 125 0.61 -0.28 3.46
N SER A 126 1.60 0.35 2.86
CA SER A 126 1.53 0.86 1.50
C SER A 126 1.78 -0.27 0.51
N VAL A 127 0.90 -0.42 -0.49
CA VAL A 127 1.05 -1.44 -1.55
C VAL A 127 1.55 -0.85 -2.88
N GLY A 128 1.93 0.42 -2.90
CA GLY A 128 2.30 1.13 -4.12
C GLY A 128 2.76 2.55 -3.89
N ASN A 129 2.68 3.35 -4.94
CA ASN A 129 2.95 4.79 -4.92
C ASN A 129 1.86 5.49 -5.75
N LEU A 130 1.72 6.80 -5.62
CA LEU A 130 0.80 7.61 -6.41
C LEU A 130 1.01 7.37 -7.91
N GLY A 131 -0.06 6.96 -8.60
CA GLY A 131 -0.04 6.61 -10.03
C GLY A 131 0.59 5.25 -10.34
N SER A 132 0.95 4.46 -9.32
CA SER A 132 1.45 3.09 -9.43
C SER A 132 0.85 2.23 -8.31
N GLU A 133 -0.45 2.40 -8.07
CA GLU A 133 -1.22 1.64 -7.10
C GLU A 133 -1.36 0.17 -7.54
N ARG A 134 -1.42 -0.73 -6.55
CA ARG A 134 -1.65 -2.16 -6.80
C ARG A 134 -3.01 -2.58 -6.32
N ARG A 135 -3.61 -3.54 -7.02
CA ARG A 135 -4.82 -4.21 -6.55
C ARG A 135 -4.47 -5.20 -5.46
N VAL A 136 -5.31 -5.27 -4.43
CA VAL A 136 -5.35 -6.39 -3.48
C VAL A 136 -6.44 -7.34 -3.93
N SER A 137 -6.07 -8.52 -4.44
CA SER A 137 -7.01 -9.53 -4.95
C SER A 137 -7.21 -10.67 -3.97
N HIS A 138 -8.32 -11.39 -4.12
CA HIS A 138 -8.72 -12.50 -3.24
C HIS A 138 -9.02 -12.09 -1.79
N VAL A 139 -9.57 -10.90 -1.61
CA VAL A 139 -10.07 -10.41 -0.31
C VAL A 139 -11.44 -11.06 -0.04
N ALA A 140 -11.55 -11.77 1.09
CA ALA A 140 -12.81 -12.37 1.55
C ALA A 140 -13.84 -11.28 1.94
N ASP A 141 -15.06 -11.68 2.29
CA ASP A 141 -16.03 -10.71 2.84
C ASP A 141 -15.61 -10.27 4.24
N ALA A 142 -15.75 -8.97 4.50
CA ALA A 142 -15.61 -8.40 5.83
C ALA A 142 -16.63 -9.01 6.80
N VAL A 143 -16.18 -9.34 8.02
CA VAL A 143 -17.02 -9.88 9.10
C VAL A 143 -17.02 -8.93 10.31
N ASN A 144 -15.86 -8.37 10.67
CA ASN A 144 -15.71 -7.42 11.77
C ASN A 144 -15.63 -5.98 11.26
N ASP A 145 -15.84 -5.02 12.16
CA ASP A 145 -15.85 -3.58 11.85
C ASP A 145 -14.54 -3.06 11.24
N THR A 146 -13.42 -3.76 11.48
CA THR A 146 -12.08 -3.37 11.01
C THR A 146 -11.57 -4.21 9.84
N ASP A 147 -12.42 -5.01 9.22
CA ASP A 147 -12.04 -5.82 8.06
C ASP A 147 -12.09 -5.00 6.76
N ALA A 148 -11.22 -5.34 5.81
CA ALA A 148 -11.29 -4.75 4.47
C ALA A 148 -12.53 -5.24 3.72
N VAL A 149 -13.26 -4.32 3.10
CA VAL A 149 -14.45 -4.61 2.28
C VAL A 149 -14.04 -4.83 0.83
N ASN A 150 -14.62 -5.83 0.18
CA ASN A 150 -14.37 -6.12 -1.24
C ASN A 150 -15.46 -5.56 -2.17
N LEU A 151 -15.27 -5.70 -3.49
CA LEU A 151 -16.18 -5.12 -4.50
C LEU A 151 -17.61 -5.68 -4.43
N ARG A 152 -17.81 -6.98 -4.16
CA ARG A 152 -19.17 -7.56 -4.14
C ARG A 152 -20.02 -7.03 -2.99
N GLN A 153 -19.42 -6.72 -1.84
CA GLN A 153 -20.13 -6.08 -0.72
C GLN A 153 -20.54 -4.64 -1.07
N PHE A 154 -19.68 -3.91 -1.80
CA PHE A 154 -20.00 -2.57 -2.30
C PHE A 154 -21.14 -2.58 -3.33
N GLU A 155 -21.13 -3.51 -4.29
CA GLU A 155 -22.21 -3.67 -5.29
C GLU A 155 -23.56 -4.06 -4.63
N ALA A 156 -23.51 -4.90 -3.59
CA ALA A 156 -24.71 -5.24 -2.81
C ALA A 156 -25.28 -4.03 -2.04
N PHE A 157 -24.40 -3.20 -1.48
CA PHE A 157 -24.79 -1.93 -0.86
C PHE A 157 -25.42 -0.97 -1.89
N GLN A 158 -24.80 -0.82 -3.06
CA GLN A 158 -25.33 0.02 -4.14
C GLN A 158 -26.75 -0.40 -4.55
N THR A 159 -26.96 -1.71 -4.75
CA THR A 159 -28.28 -2.26 -5.09
C THR A 159 -29.34 -1.91 -4.04
N THR A 160 -28.98 -1.99 -2.76
CA THR A 160 -29.87 -1.64 -1.65
C THR A 160 -30.19 -0.14 -1.63
N ALA A 161 -29.19 0.72 -1.88
CA ALA A 161 -29.35 2.17 -1.90
C ALA A 161 -30.22 2.63 -3.10
N GLU A 162 -30.05 2.02 -4.27
CA GLU A 162 -30.86 2.30 -5.47
C GLU A 162 -32.33 1.89 -5.25
N ALA A 163 -32.58 0.74 -4.63
CA ALA A 163 -33.93 0.29 -4.31
C ALA A 163 -34.64 1.22 -3.30
N ALA A 164 -33.93 1.69 -2.27
CA ALA A 164 -34.48 2.65 -1.32
C ALA A 164 -34.83 3.99 -2.00
N THR A 165 -33.96 4.48 -2.89
CA THR A 165 -34.21 5.71 -3.66
C THR A 165 -35.44 5.55 -4.56
N GLN A 166 -35.60 4.38 -5.18
CA GLN A 166 -36.76 4.08 -6.02
C GLN A 166 -38.06 4.09 -5.21
N GLN A 167 -38.05 3.55 -3.99
CA GLN A 167 -39.19 3.59 -3.08
C GLN A 167 -39.57 5.03 -2.70
N ASP A 168 -38.59 5.90 -2.46
CA ASP A 168 -38.84 7.31 -2.15
C ASP A 168 -39.44 8.07 -3.35
N ILE A 169 -38.96 7.80 -4.57
CA ILE A 169 -39.51 8.40 -5.80
C ILE A 169 -40.97 7.98 -5.98
N GLU A 170 -41.29 6.71 -5.77
CA GLU A 170 -42.67 6.22 -5.86
C GLU A 170 -43.57 6.86 -4.80
N ALA A 171 -43.07 7.01 -3.57
CA ALA A 171 -43.79 7.72 -2.52
C ALA A 171 -44.07 9.19 -2.88
N LEU A 172 -43.11 9.87 -3.52
CA LEU A 172 -43.28 11.24 -4.01
C LEU A 172 -44.29 11.32 -5.16
N ASN A 173 -44.22 10.41 -6.13
CA ASN A 173 -45.20 10.34 -7.23
C ASN A 173 -46.61 10.15 -6.70
N ASN A 174 -46.82 9.23 -5.74
CA ASN A 174 -48.12 9.03 -5.11
C ASN A 174 -48.64 10.29 -4.39
N ARG A 175 -47.75 11.08 -3.78
CA ARG A 175 -48.13 12.36 -3.17
C ARG A 175 -48.51 13.39 -4.22
N LEU A 176 -47.80 13.44 -5.35
CA LEU A 176 -48.10 14.32 -6.48
C LEU A 176 -49.47 14.00 -7.08
N ASP A 177 -49.75 12.72 -7.36
CA ASP A 177 -51.05 12.25 -7.83
C ASP A 177 -52.18 12.65 -6.86
N GLY A 178 -51.91 12.55 -5.55
CA GLY A 178 -52.83 13.02 -4.52
C GLY A 178 -53.07 14.53 -4.54
N PHE A 179 -52.04 15.35 -4.82
CA PHE A 179 -52.20 16.79 -5.00
C PHE A 179 -53.00 17.12 -6.27
N GLU A 180 -52.74 16.42 -7.38
CA GLU A 180 -53.47 16.58 -8.64
C GLU A 180 -54.96 16.24 -8.46
N ALA A 181 -55.29 15.13 -7.80
CA ALA A 181 -56.67 14.75 -7.53
C ALA A 181 -57.42 15.77 -6.65
N ARG A 182 -56.73 16.32 -5.63
CA ARG A 182 -57.29 17.40 -4.79
C ARG A 182 -57.52 18.68 -5.59
N MET A 183 -56.61 19.03 -6.50
CA MET A 183 -56.76 20.18 -7.37
C MET A 183 -57.95 20.03 -8.32
N ALA A 184 -58.13 18.85 -8.92
CA ALA A 184 -59.30 18.56 -9.75
C ALA A 184 -60.62 18.67 -8.97
N ALA A 185 -60.68 18.14 -7.74
CA ALA A 185 -61.86 18.25 -6.89
C ALA A 185 -62.17 19.69 -6.45
N LEU A 186 -61.14 20.53 -6.28
CA LEU A 186 -61.32 21.95 -5.99
C LEU A 186 -61.92 22.71 -7.18
N LEU A 187 -61.46 22.41 -8.40
CA LEU A 187 -62.01 23.01 -9.63
C LEU A 187 -63.49 22.67 -9.79
N ASP A 188 -63.86 21.39 -9.68
CA ASP A 188 -65.25 20.93 -9.76
C ASP A 188 -66.13 21.52 -8.63
N ARG A 189 -65.56 21.75 -7.44
CA ARG A 189 -66.26 22.48 -6.37
C ARG A 189 -66.44 23.96 -6.68
N LEU A 190 -65.48 24.61 -7.32
CA LEU A 190 -65.61 26.01 -7.76
C LEU A 190 -66.71 26.15 -8.80
N ASP A 191 -66.79 25.25 -9.78
CA ASP A 191 -67.86 25.25 -10.79
C ASP A 191 -69.24 25.12 -10.13
N ARG A 192 -69.42 24.16 -9.22
CA ARG A 192 -70.69 24.04 -8.46
C ARG A 192 -71.02 25.26 -7.62
N VAL A 193 -70.02 25.94 -7.07
CA VAL A 193 -70.25 27.18 -6.31
C VAL A 193 -70.68 28.29 -7.26
N ALA A 194 -70.06 28.41 -8.43
CA ALA A 194 -70.45 29.37 -9.45
C ALA A 194 -71.90 29.15 -9.90
N ASP A 195 -72.31 27.90 -10.17
CA ASP A 195 -73.68 27.55 -10.54
C ASP A 195 -74.69 27.94 -9.45
N LYS A 196 -74.39 27.66 -8.17
CA LYS A 196 -75.24 28.03 -7.04
C LYS A 196 -75.40 29.55 -6.90
N VAL A 197 -74.34 30.31 -7.12
CA VAL A 197 -74.38 31.77 -7.08
C VAL A 197 -75.27 32.30 -8.20
N ALA A 198 -75.10 31.80 -9.43
CA ALA A 198 -75.93 32.17 -10.57
C ALA A 198 -77.42 31.88 -10.31
N GLN A 199 -77.74 30.73 -9.74
CA GLN A 199 -79.12 30.37 -9.40
C GLN A 199 -79.72 31.27 -8.30
N THR A 200 -78.93 31.66 -7.31
CA THR A 200 -79.39 32.55 -6.23
C THR A 200 -79.69 33.96 -6.76
N GLN A 201 -78.87 34.48 -7.68
CA GLN A 201 -79.10 35.78 -8.31
C GLN A 201 -80.36 35.80 -9.18
N ALA A 202 -80.71 34.69 -9.84
CA ALA A 202 -81.95 34.59 -10.60
C ALA A 202 -83.20 34.68 -9.71
N ILE A 203 -83.17 34.08 -8.51
CA ILE A 203 -84.30 34.11 -7.57
C ILE A 203 -84.55 35.53 -7.03
N ASP A 204 -83.51 36.33 -6.85
CA ASP A 204 -83.63 37.72 -6.37
C ASP A 204 -84.28 38.65 -7.41
N GLN A 205 -84.24 38.31 -8.71
CA GLN A 205 -84.88 39.11 -9.77
C GLN A 205 -86.38 38.83 -9.96
N ASP A 206 -86.89 37.70 -9.47
CA ASP A 206 -88.30 37.32 -9.55
C ASP A 206 -89.10 37.71 -8.28
N GLY A 207 -88.44 38.35 -7.31
CA GLY A 207 -88.88 38.47 -5.92
C GLY A 207 -89.37 39.83 -5.42
N ASP A 208 -89.76 40.78 -6.29
CA ASP A 208 -90.51 41.98 -5.85
C ASP A 208 -91.98 41.97 -6.33
N PRO A 209 -92.91 41.44 -5.52
CA PRO A 209 -94.34 41.55 -5.78
C PRO A 209 -94.99 42.81 -5.15
N TRP A 210 -94.22 43.77 -4.61
CA TRP A 210 -94.76 44.93 -3.89
C TRP A 210 -94.32 46.31 -4.44
N HIS A 211 -94.07 46.40 -5.74
CA HIS A 211 -94.10 47.66 -6.49
C HIS A 211 -94.96 47.58 -7.74
#